data_AF-A0A133VPA6-F1
#
_entry.id   AF-A0A133VPA6-F1
#
_cell.length_a   1.000
_cell.length_b   1.000
_cell.length_c   1.000
_cell.angle_alpha   90.00
_cell.angle_beta   90.00
_cell.angle_gamma   90.00
#
_symmetry.space_group_name_H-M   'P 1'
#
loop_
_entity.id
_entity.type
_entity.pdbx_description
1 polymer ?
#
loop_
_entity_poly.entity_id
_entity_poly.type
_entity_poly.pdbx_seq_one_letter_code
_entity_poly.pdbx_strand_id
1 'polypeptide(L)'
;VEEERWRQILSSLVVCFFARDIYKPEIVSDALNTVGFDLDKEDLNRIGKKIYQEKLKFKLREGFSLEELKLPERIFETPTPKGKLDEDKIKKAINYFKNEIIK
;
A
#
# COMPACT_ATOMS: atom_id res chain seq x y z
N VAL A 1 -0.79 -4.37 -3.79
CA VAL A 1 -0.34 -3.03 -4.22
C VAL A 1 -1.48 -2.02 -4.21
N GLU A 2 -2.62 -2.33 -4.85
CA GLU A 2 -3.78 -1.43 -4.89
C GLU A 2 -4.26 -0.98 -3.51
N GLU A 3 -4.36 -1.90 -2.54
CA GLU A 3 -4.75 -1.53 -1.17
C GLU A 3 -3.80 -0.48 -0.54
N GLU A 4 -2.50 -0.65 -0.71
CA GLU A 4 -1.51 0.32 -0.19
C GLU A 4 -1.60 1.67 -0.91
N ARG A 5 -1.88 1.69 -2.23
CA ARG A 5 -2.12 2.94 -2.98
C ARG A 5 -3.38 3.64 -2.47
N TRP A 6 -4.47 2.90 -2.25
CA TRP A 6 -5.72 3.46 -1.73
C TRP A 6 -5.58 4.01 -0.31
N ARG A 7 -4.84 3.30 0.56
CA ARG A 7 -4.53 3.76 1.92
C ARG A 7 -3.84 5.12 1.94
N GLN A 8 -3.13 5.52 0.87
CA GLN A 8 -2.54 6.85 0.79
C GLN A 8 -3.60 7.95 0.70
N ILE A 9 -4.67 7.74 -0.07
CA ILE A 9 -5.82 8.66 -0.12
C ILE A 9 -6.48 8.73 1.26
N LEU A 10 -6.83 7.58 1.83
CA LEU A 10 -7.50 7.51 3.13
C LEU A 10 -6.68 8.19 4.26
N SER A 11 -5.36 7.97 4.28
CA SER A 11 -4.49 8.63 5.27
C SER A 11 -4.37 10.14 5.06
N SER A 12 -4.43 10.61 3.81
CA SER A 12 -4.40 12.04 3.49
C SER A 12 -5.69 12.74 3.92
N LEU A 13 -6.81 12.01 3.91
CA LEU A 13 -8.11 12.46 4.43
C LEU A 13 -8.27 12.22 5.94
N VAL A 14 -7.23 11.74 6.62
CA VAL A 14 -7.21 11.47 8.07
C VAL A 14 -8.34 10.50 8.48
N VAL A 15 -8.69 9.56 7.60
CA VAL A 15 -9.73 8.55 7.84
C VAL A 15 -9.23 7.46 8.79
N CYS A 16 -10.08 7.02 9.72
CA CYS A 16 -9.80 5.85 10.53
C CYS A 16 -9.75 4.57 9.67
N PHE A 17 -8.63 3.83 9.70
CA PHE A 17 -8.50 2.60 8.90
C PHE A 17 -9.41 1.44 9.32
N PHE A 18 -10.09 1.51 10.46
CA PHE A 18 -11.16 0.58 10.79
C PHE A 18 -12.40 0.78 9.91
N ALA A 19 -12.59 1.97 9.36
CA ALA A 19 -13.70 2.29 8.46
C ALA A 19 -13.33 2.23 6.97
N ARG A 20 -12.12 1.76 6.62
CA ARG A 20 -11.58 1.83 5.25
C ARG A 20 -12.45 1.14 4.18
N ASP A 21 -13.20 0.10 4.56
CA ASP A 21 -14.06 -0.64 3.64
C ASP A 21 -15.36 0.12 3.31
N ILE A 22 -15.70 1.15 4.11
CA ILE A 22 -16.83 2.06 3.86
C ILE A 22 -16.38 3.17 2.92
N TYR A 23 -15.19 3.74 3.11
CA TYR A 23 -14.64 4.80 2.28
C TYR A 23 -14.02 4.24 1.00
N LYS A 24 -14.89 3.77 0.09
CA LYS A 24 -14.53 3.34 -1.26
C LYS A 24 -14.27 4.53 -2.20
N PRO A 25 -13.56 4.34 -3.32
CA PRO A 25 -13.28 5.41 -4.29
C PRO A 25 -14.49 6.22 -4.70
N GLU A 26 -15.64 5.57 -4.95
CA GLU A 26 -16.90 6.23 -5.31
C GLU A 26 -17.34 7.22 -4.23
N ILE A 27 -17.42 6.76 -2.98
CA ILE A 27 -17.91 7.55 -1.85
C ILE A 27 -16.97 8.72 -1.55
N VAL A 28 -15.66 8.48 -1.63
CA VAL A 28 -14.66 9.54 -1.42
C VAL A 28 -14.71 10.57 -2.53
N SER A 29 -14.83 10.14 -3.79
CA SER A 29 -15.00 11.04 -4.95
C SER A 29 -16.24 11.90 -4.79
N ASP A 30 -17.40 11.31 -4.52
CA ASP A 30 -18.66 12.04 -4.32
C ASP A 30 -18.55 13.06 -3.19
N ALA A 31 -17.99 12.65 -2.04
CA ALA A 31 -17.81 13.53 -0.88
C ALA A 31 -16.88 14.72 -1.19
N LEU A 32 -15.76 14.48 -1.87
CA LEU A 32 -14.81 15.54 -2.25
C LEU A 32 -15.43 16.54 -3.23
N ASN A 33 -16.25 16.07 -4.18
CA ASN A 33 -16.99 16.93 -5.09
C ASN A 33 -17.95 17.87 -4.35
N THR A 34 -18.59 17.43 -3.26
CA THR A 34 -19.49 18.29 -2.47
C THR A 34 -18.80 19.51 -1.83
N VAL A 35 -17.48 19.45 -1.65
CA VAL A 35 -16.67 20.52 -1.04
C VAL A 35 -15.74 21.20 -2.05
N GLY A 36 -16.00 21.01 -3.35
CA GLY A 36 -15.34 21.75 -4.44
C GLY A 36 -14.09 21.11 -5.02
N PHE A 37 -13.79 19.85 -4.71
CA PHE A 37 -12.74 19.09 -5.39
C PHE A 37 -13.35 18.27 -6.53
N ASP A 38 -13.15 18.72 -7.77
CA ASP A 38 -13.51 17.99 -8.98
C ASP A 38 -12.50 16.86 -9.23
N LEU A 39 -12.72 15.72 -8.55
CA LEU A 39 -11.87 14.53 -8.62
C LEU A 39 -12.74 13.30 -8.83
N ASP A 40 -12.48 12.56 -9.90
CA ASP A 40 -13.07 11.26 -10.14
C ASP A 40 -12.27 10.13 -9.47
N LYS A 41 -12.72 8.88 -9.65
CA LYS A 41 -12.08 7.70 -9.03
C LYS A 41 -10.70 7.44 -9.61
N GLU A 42 -10.54 7.65 -10.90
CA GLU A 42 -9.30 7.47 -11.65
C GLU A 42 -8.24 8.47 -11.17
N ASP A 43 -8.63 9.70 -10.89
CA ASP A 43 -7.80 10.73 -10.28
C ASP A 43 -7.35 10.33 -8.88
N LEU A 44 -8.27 9.86 -8.02
CA LEU A 44 -7.91 9.40 -6.69
C LEU A 44 -6.93 8.22 -6.74
N ASN A 45 -7.13 7.26 -7.66
CA ASN A 45 -6.21 6.15 -7.86
C ASN A 45 -4.82 6.62 -8.31
N ARG A 46 -4.77 7.58 -9.25
CA ARG A 46 -3.53 8.20 -9.74
C ARG A 46 -2.79 8.96 -8.62
N ILE A 47 -3.52 9.74 -7.82
CA ILE A 47 -2.97 10.48 -6.68
C ILE A 47 -2.44 9.49 -5.62
N GLY A 48 -3.21 8.47 -5.26
CA GLY A 48 -2.79 7.45 -4.29
C GLY A 48 -1.52 6.71 -4.74
N LYS A 49 -1.44 6.34 -6.03
CA LYS A 49 -0.22 5.78 -6.63
C LYS A 49 0.96 6.73 -6.51
N LYS A 50 0.78 8.01 -6.86
CA LYS A 50 1.84 9.02 -6.80
C LYS A 50 2.37 9.21 -5.37
N ILE A 51 1.47 9.37 -4.39
CA ILE A 51 1.86 9.50 -2.98
C ILE A 51 2.63 8.26 -2.52
N TYR A 52 2.17 7.07 -2.90
CA TYR A 52 2.84 5.82 -2.54
C TYR A 52 4.27 5.75 -3.10
N GLN A 53 4.46 6.15 -4.36
CA GLN A 53 5.78 6.20 -5.02
C GLN A 53 6.70 7.22 -4.36
N GLU A 54 6.21 8.43 -4.06
CA GLU A 54 7.02 9.46 -3.39
C GLU A 54 7.45 9.04 -1.98
N LYS A 55 6.57 8.38 -1.22
CA LYS A 55 6.94 7.81 0.10
C LYS A 55 8.00 6.73 -0.03
N LEU A 56 7.94 5.89 -1.06
CA LEU A 56 8.98 4.88 -1.27
C LEU A 56 10.30 5.51 -1.73
N LYS A 57 10.25 6.50 -2.63
CA LYS A 57 11.42 7.26 -3.07
C LYS A 57 12.12 7.92 -1.89
N PHE A 58 11.36 8.51 -0.97
CA PHE A 58 11.89 9.02 0.29
C PHE A 58 12.61 7.91 1.07
N LYS A 59 11.97 6.76 1.34
CA LYS A 59 12.60 5.65 2.07
C LYS A 59 13.91 5.20 1.43
N LEU A 60 13.92 4.98 0.11
CA LEU A 60 15.11 4.55 -0.63
C LEU A 60 16.23 5.59 -0.53
N ARG A 61 15.90 6.88 -0.66
CA ARG A 61 16.86 7.97 -0.48
C ARG A 61 17.47 7.98 0.93
N GLU A 62 16.68 7.67 1.95
CA GLU A 62 17.14 7.59 3.35
C GLU A 62 17.82 6.25 3.70
N GLY A 63 18.14 5.40 2.71
CA GLY A 63 18.93 4.18 2.90
C GLY A 63 18.12 2.90 3.14
N PHE A 64 16.79 2.92 2.98
CA PHE A 64 16.03 1.66 2.92
C PHE A 64 16.42 0.85 1.68
N SER A 65 16.68 -0.45 1.86
CA SER A 65 16.95 -1.39 0.77
C SER A 65 16.01 -2.59 0.87
N LEU A 66 15.44 -3.01 -0.27
CA LEU A 66 14.68 -4.26 -0.35
C LEU A 66 15.60 -5.49 -0.39
N GLU A 67 16.81 -5.32 -0.90
CA GLU A 67 17.84 -6.36 -0.98
C GLU A 67 18.36 -6.76 0.40
N GLU A 68 18.40 -5.80 1.33
CA GLU A 68 18.83 -6.00 2.71
C GLU A 68 17.68 -6.36 3.66
N LEU A 69 16.47 -6.58 3.13
CA LEU A 69 15.28 -6.85 3.94
C LEU A 69 15.43 -8.18 4.71
N LYS A 70 15.58 -8.09 6.04
CA LYS A 70 15.63 -9.25 6.93
C LYS A 70 14.25 -9.59 7.48
N LEU A 71 13.71 -10.71 7.05
CA LEU A 71 12.47 -11.25 7.61
C LEU A 71 12.77 -11.97 8.94
N PRO A 72 11.99 -11.73 10.02
CA PRO A 72 12.20 -12.44 11.28
C PRO A 72 11.98 -13.95 11.11
N GLU A 73 12.99 -14.78 11.39
CA GLU A 73 12.96 -16.24 11.17
C GLU A 73 11.74 -16.92 11.83
N ARG A 74 11.35 -16.43 13.01
CA ARG A 74 10.22 -16.93 13.80
C ARG A 74 8.90 -17.04 13.02
N ILE A 75 8.68 -16.20 12.00
CA ILE A 75 7.44 -16.25 11.20
C ILE A 75 7.32 -17.55 10.38
N PHE A 76 8.45 -18.21 10.10
CA PHE A 76 8.51 -19.49 9.36
C PHE A 76 8.48 -20.71 10.28
N GLU A 77 8.90 -20.54 11.53
CA GLU A 77 8.90 -21.60 12.53
C GLU A 77 7.49 -21.90 13.05
N THR A 78 6.73 -20.83 13.32
CA THR A 78 5.42 -20.91 13.97
C THR A 78 4.32 -21.20 12.93
N PRO A 79 3.58 -22.32 13.04
CA PRO A 79 2.49 -22.61 12.12
C PRO A 79 1.31 -21.65 12.33
N THR A 80 0.68 -21.24 11.23
CA THR A 80 -0.59 -20.52 11.22
C THR A 80 -1.76 -21.51 11.14
N PRO A 81 -3.03 -21.09 11.33
CA PRO A 81 -4.19 -21.94 11.07
C PRO A 81 -4.25 -22.50 9.63
N LYS A 82 -3.51 -21.89 8.69
CA LYS A 82 -3.40 -22.34 7.29
C LYS A 82 -2.09 -23.10 7.00
N GLY A 83 -1.34 -23.49 8.03
CA GLY A 83 -0.04 -24.15 7.92
C GLY A 83 1.15 -23.19 8.09
N LYS A 84 2.35 -23.71 7.84
CA LYS A 84 3.59 -22.91 7.92
C LYS A 84 3.71 -21.96 6.72
N LEU A 85 4.31 -20.80 6.97
CA LEU A 85 4.67 -19.88 5.90
C LEU A 85 5.83 -20.46 5.09
N ASP A 86 5.77 -20.25 3.78
CA ASP A 86 6.77 -20.69 2.81
C ASP A 86 7.68 -19.49 2.49
N GLU A 87 8.94 -19.59 2.91
CA GLU A 87 9.92 -18.53 2.76
C GLU A 87 10.15 -18.15 1.29
N ASP A 88 10.19 -19.14 0.39
CA ASP A 88 10.40 -18.89 -1.04
C ASP A 88 9.22 -18.15 -1.66
N LYS A 89 8.00 -18.42 -1.19
CA LYS A 89 6.82 -17.63 -1.61
C LYS A 89 6.91 -16.18 -1.16
N ILE A 90 7.36 -15.91 0.07
CA ILE A 90 7.52 -14.53 0.53
C ILE A 90 8.62 -13.81 -0.24
N LYS A 91 9.77 -14.46 -0.49
CA LYS A 91 10.85 -13.91 -1.34
C LYS A 91 10.35 -13.57 -2.75
N LYS A 92 9.53 -14.44 -3.36
CA LYS A 92 8.90 -14.16 -4.66
C LYS A 92 7.96 -12.95 -4.60
N ALA A 93 7.18 -12.80 -3.52
CA ALA A 93 6.29 -11.65 -3.34
C ALA A 93 7.06 -10.33 -3.19
N ILE A 94 8.21 -10.34 -2.49
CA ILE A 94 9.10 -9.18 -2.38
C ILE A 94 9.67 -8.80 -3.76
N ASN A 95 10.13 -9.77 -4.54
CA ASN A 95 10.63 -9.53 -5.90
C ASN A 95 9.54 -8.98 -6.83
N TYR A 96 8.32 -9.53 -6.75
CA TYR A 96 7.17 -9.00 -7.49
C TYR A 96 6.90 -7.54 -7.10
N PHE A 97 6.90 -7.23 -5.81
CA PHE A 97 6.71 -5.87 -5.30
C PHE A 97 7.77 -4.90 -5.85
N LYS A 98 9.05 -5.31 -5.82
CA LYS A 98 10.16 -4.52 -6.37
C LYS A 98 9.91 -4.16 -7.83
N ASN A 99 9.57 -5.14 -8.67
CA ASN A 99 9.37 -4.93 -10.10
C ASN A 99 8.13 -4.09 -10.44
N GLU A 100 7.08 -4.15 -9.61
CA GLU A 100 5.82 -3.46 -9.85
C GLU A 100 5.85 -1.99 -9.38
N ILE A 101 6.60 -1.69 -8.32
CA ILE A 101 6.57 -0.37 -7.67
C ILE A 101 7.86 0.43 -7.89
N ILE A 102 9.02 -0.22 -7.83
CA ILE A 102 10.34 0.42 -8.00
C ILE A 102 10.71 0.34 -9.48
N LYS A 103 10.04 1.16 -10.29
CA LYS A 103 10.44 1.48 -11.67
C LYS A 103 10.89 2.93 -11.74
#